data_AF-A0A957B2N9-F1
#
_entry.id   AF-A0A957B2N9-F1
#
_cell.length_a   1.000
_cell.length_b   1.000
_cell.length_c   1.000
_cell.angle_alpha   90.00
_cell.angle_beta   90.00
_cell.angle_gamma   90.00
#
_symmetry.space_group_name_H-M   'P 1'
#
loop_
_entity.id
_entity.type
_entity.pdbx_description
1 polymer ?
#
loop_
_entity_poly.entity_id
_entity_poly.type
_entity_poly.pdbx_seq_one_letter_code
_entity_poly.pdbx_strand_id
1 'polypeptide(L)'
;MIDDNEYVLVIGSAGIDVKGAPEGELIHGVASAGRVRNSVGGVARNIAEMLARLEIPIVLISAVGDDAEGERVIEACEAVEIDCDSVLVVDDARTGTNFALMTASGQVDVALIDMEIMQEVDSDYLLENEDLFEDAAMVVIDATLAPDALKTVFELAKKHNVRVCADPTSPSLAGRLCEYMSQL
;
A
#
# COMPACT_ATOMS: atom_id res chain seq x y z
N MET A 1 20.95 -4.03 -12.60
CA MET A 1 20.86 -2.57 -12.47
C MET A 1 19.69 -2.19 -13.34
N ILE A 2 18.77 -1.39 -12.79
CA ILE A 2 17.67 -0.78 -13.54
C ILE A 2 18.34 0.28 -14.43
N ASP A 3 18.04 0.32 -15.72
CA ASP A 3 18.60 1.34 -16.61
C ASP A 3 18.04 2.73 -16.22
N ASP A 4 18.75 3.81 -16.53
CA ASP A 4 18.39 5.20 -16.12
C ASP A 4 16.99 5.67 -16.61
N ASN A 5 16.33 4.87 -17.45
CA ASN A 5 15.02 5.15 -18.05
C ASN A 5 13.92 4.17 -17.59
N GLU A 6 14.23 3.25 -16.69
CA GLU A 6 13.32 2.24 -16.16
C GLU A 6 12.95 2.58 -14.70
N TYR A 7 11.74 2.21 -14.28
CA TYR A 7 11.26 2.38 -12.90
C TYR A 7 10.75 1.06 -12.32
N VAL A 8 10.53 1.04 -11.01
CA VAL A 8 9.76 -0.02 -10.34
C VAL A 8 8.33 0.44 -10.20
N LEU A 9 7.39 -0.32 -10.78
CA LEU A 9 5.96 -0.10 -10.61
C LEU A 9 5.52 -0.73 -9.30
N VAL A 10 5.04 0.07 -8.36
CA VAL A 10 4.55 -0.41 -7.07
C VAL A 10 3.03 -0.28 -7.06
N ILE A 11 2.32 -1.37 -6.74
CA ILE A 11 0.85 -1.42 -6.77
C ILE A 11 0.32 -1.94 -5.43
N GLY A 12 -0.47 -1.15 -4.71
CA GLY A 12 -1.08 -1.61 -3.47
C GLY A 12 -1.35 -0.50 -2.47
N SER A 13 -1.36 -0.83 -1.19
CA SER A 13 -1.83 0.07 -0.14
C SER A 13 -0.94 1.28 0.13
N ALA A 14 -1.61 2.43 0.24
CA ALA A 14 -1.11 3.68 0.81
C ALA A 14 -2.18 4.24 1.76
N GLY A 15 -1.78 4.83 2.88
CA GLY A 15 -2.76 5.29 3.87
C GLY A 15 -2.15 5.79 5.17
N ILE A 16 -2.92 5.78 6.25
CA ILE A 16 -2.50 6.28 7.57
C ILE A 16 -2.41 5.15 8.59
N ASP A 17 -1.27 5.07 9.25
CA ASP A 17 -1.06 4.27 10.45
C ASP A 17 -1.37 5.12 11.70
N VAL A 18 -2.36 4.70 12.49
CA VAL A 18 -2.70 5.30 13.80
C VAL A 18 -2.32 4.33 14.90
N LYS A 19 -1.31 4.67 15.70
CA LYS A 19 -0.79 3.82 16.78
C LYS A 19 -0.97 4.49 18.13
N GLY A 20 -1.76 3.86 19.00
CA GLY A 20 -1.99 4.29 20.38
C GLY A 20 -1.26 3.39 21.38
N ALA A 21 -0.62 3.96 22.38
CA ALA A 21 -0.05 3.21 23.50
C ALA A 21 -0.42 3.87 24.84
N PRO A 22 -0.97 3.13 25.80
CA PRO A 22 -1.31 3.64 27.12
C PRO A 22 -0.02 3.89 27.93
N GLU A 23 -0.07 4.79 28.90
CA GLU A 23 1.04 4.99 29.86
C GLU A 23 1.06 3.94 30.97
N GLY A 24 -0.05 3.23 31.16
CA GLY A 24 -0.22 2.17 32.16
C GLY A 24 -1.13 1.05 31.65
N GLU A 25 -1.70 0.27 32.55
CA GLU A 25 -2.62 -0.81 32.19
C GLU A 25 -3.88 -0.27 31.50
N LEU A 26 -4.32 -0.97 30.44
CA LEU A 26 -5.58 -0.67 29.76
C LEU A 26 -6.75 -1.24 30.56
N ILE A 27 -7.71 -0.38 30.89
CA ILE A 27 -8.95 -0.80 31.55
C ILE A 27 -10.08 -0.63 30.53
N HIS A 28 -10.67 -1.74 30.11
CA HIS A 28 -11.75 -1.73 29.12
C HIS A 28 -12.92 -0.84 29.55
N GLY A 29 -13.39 0.00 28.62
CA GLY A 29 -14.50 0.93 28.84
C GLY A 29 -14.14 2.21 29.59
N VAL A 30 -12.86 2.40 29.96
CA VAL A 30 -12.37 3.59 30.67
C VAL A 30 -11.33 4.31 29.82
N ALA A 31 -11.40 5.64 29.78
CA ALA A 31 -10.38 6.44 29.10
C ALA A 31 -9.05 6.39 29.88
N SER A 32 -7.97 6.04 29.18
CA SER A 32 -6.61 6.00 29.74
C SER A 32 -5.75 7.13 29.18
N ALA A 33 -4.85 7.67 30.00
CA ALA A 33 -3.77 8.51 29.51
C ALA A 33 -2.80 7.67 28.65
N GLY A 34 -2.31 8.27 27.57
CA GLY A 34 -1.55 7.55 26.56
C GLY A 34 -0.94 8.49 25.53
N ARG A 35 -0.21 7.89 24.58
CA ARG A 35 0.32 8.58 23.39
C ARG A 35 -0.33 7.98 22.15
N VAL A 36 -0.77 8.85 21.25
CA VAL A 36 -1.25 8.47 19.92
C VAL A 36 -0.30 9.11 18.90
N ARG A 37 0.07 8.33 17.88
CA ARG A 37 0.89 8.79 16.76
C ARG A 37 0.23 8.42 15.46
N ASN A 38 0.23 9.38 14.53
CA ASN A 38 -0.21 9.17 13.17
C ASN A 38 1.00 9.27 12.24
N SER A 39 1.16 8.29 11.37
CA SER A 39 2.18 8.28 10.33
C SER A 39 1.54 7.88 9.02
N VAL A 40 2.08 8.36 7.90
CA VAL A 40 1.73 7.81 6.60
C VAL A 40 2.33 6.40 6.51
N GLY A 41 1.57 5.46 5.97
CA GLY A 41 1.86 4.03 5.91
C GLY A 41 1.24 3.39 4.67
N GLY A 42 0.93 2.09 4.77
CA GLY A 42 0.62 1.22 3.64
C GLY A 42 1.84 0.39 3.23
N VAL A 43 1.64 -0.90 2.97
CA VAL A 43 2.74 -1.84 2.69
C VAL A 43 3.42 -1.48 1.38
N ALA A 44 2.66 -1.37 0.29
CA ALA A 44 3.18 -0.96 -1.01
C ALA A 44 3.89 0.40 -0.93
N ARG A 45 3.24 1.41 -0.33
CA ARG A 45 3.83 2.74 -0.15
C ARG A 45 5.14 2.71 0.65
N ASN A 46 5.24 1.91 1.71
CA ASN A 46 6.48 1.80 2.48
C ASN A 46 7.61 1.13 1.67
N ILE A 47 7.28 0.16 0.83
CA ILE A 47 8.24 -0.45 -0.10
C ILE A 47 8.69 0.60 -1.13
N ALA A 48 7.75 1.35 -1.72
CA ALA A 48 8.04 2.46 -2.63
C ALA A 48 8.98 3.49 -1.99
N GLU A 49 8.69 3.95 -0.76
CA GLU A 49 9.55 4.89 -0.04
C GLU A 49 10.96 4.34 0.20
N MET A 50 11.09 3.06 0.57
CA MET A 50 12.40 2.45 0.76
C MET A 50 13.21 2.39 -0.53
N LEU A 51 12.57 2.06 -1.66
CA LEU A 51 13.24 1.99 -2.96
C LEU A 51 13.60 3.39 -3.47
N ALA A 52 12.70 4.38 -3.32
CA ALA A 52 12.96 5.76 -3.71
C ALA A 52 14.13 6.37 -2.91
N ARG A 53 14.23 6.07 -1.61
CA ARG A 53 15.39 6.46 -0.77
C ARG A 53 16.71 5.81 -1.19
N LEU A 54 16.67 4.76 -2.01
CA LEU A 54 17.84 4.14 -2.65
C LEU A 54 18.08 4.69 -4.06
N GLU A 55 17.44 5.80 -4.41
CA GLU A 55 17.55 6.49 -5.71
C GLU A 55 17.06 5.63 -6.88
N ILE A 56 16.11 4.71 -6.62
CA ILE A 56 15.43 3.94 -7.65
C ILE A 56 14.18 4.73 -8.07
N PRO A 57 13.96 4.99 -9.38
CA PRO A 57 12.73 5.62 -9.85
C PRO A 57 11.50 4.75 -9.55
N ILE A 58 10.46 5.34 -8.98
CA ILE A 58 9.23 4.64 -8.57
C ILE A 58 8.00 5.31 -9.16
N VAL A 59 7.09 4.48 -9.68
CA VAL A 59 5.70 4.87 -9.98
C VAL A 59 4.78 4.09 -9.04
N LEU A 60 3.87 4.79 -8.38
CA LEU A 60 2.91 4.20 -7.45
C LEU A 60 1.50 4.19 -8.03
N ILE A 61 0.92 3.00 -8.14
CA ILE A 61 -0.52 2.80 -8.31
C ILE A 61 -1.12 2.49 -6.93
N SER A 62 -2.03 3.34 -6.47
CA SER A 62 -2.75 3.18 -5.19
C SER A 62 -4.08 3.92 -5.25
N ALA A 63 -4.81 3.95 -4.13
CA ALA A 63 -6.01 4.75 -3.98
C ALA A 63 -6.08 5.42 -2.59
N VAL A 64 -6.47 6.70 -2.58
CA VAL A 64 -6.70 7.52 -1.39
C VAL A 64 -8.05 8.23 -1.52
N GLY A 65 -8.65 8.64 -0.40
CA GLY A 65 -9.89 9.41 -0.43
C GLY A 65 -9.62 10.86 -0.80
N ASP A 66 -10.62 11.57 -1.32
CA ASP A 66 -10.63 13.03 -1.39
C ASP A 66 -10.80 13.63 0.01
N ASP A 67 -9.78 13.44 0.85
CA ASP A 67 -9.72 13.91 2.22
C ASP A 67 -8.31 14.38 2.60
N ALA A 68 -8.22 15.09 3.74
CA ALA A 68 -6.95 15.66 4.21
C ALA A 68 -5.87 14.60 4.50
N GLU A 69 -6.25 13.35 4.79
CA GLU A 69 -5.27 12.29 4.96
C GLU A 69 -4.78 11.74 3.62
N GLY A 70 -5.61 11.75 2.58
CA GLY A 70 -5.24 11.41 1.20
C GLY A 70 -4.25 12.42 0.62
N GLU A 71 -4.52 13.71 0.78
CA GLU A 71 -3.56 14.79 0.46
C GLU A 71 -2.23 14.56 1.17
N ARG A 72 -2.27 14.26 2.47
CA ARG A 72 -1.07 14.01 3.28
C ARG A 72 -0.30 12.76 2.84
N VAL A 73 -0.97 11.72 2.35
CA VAL A 73 -0.32 10.52 1.80
C VAL A 73 0.44 10.88 0.53
N ILE A 74 -0.21 11.58 -0.41
CA ILE A 74 0.39 11.98 -1.69
C ILE A 74 1.59 12.90 -1.44
N GLU A 75 1.43 13.96 -0.64
CA GLU A 75 2.52 14.88 -0.29
C GLU A 75 3.73 14.15 0.32
N ALA A 76 3.50 13.14 1.15
CA ALA A 76 4.58 12.37 1.77
C ALA A 76 5.31 11.45 0.77
N CYS A 77 4.62 10.96 -0.26
CA CYS A 77 5.21 10.17 -1.33
C CYS A 77 6.03 11.05 -2.29
N GLU A 78 5.46 12.18 -2.73
CA GLU A 78 6.15 13.13 -3.61
C GLU A 78 7.40 13.74 -2.95
N ALA A 79 7.38 13.96 -1.64
CA ALA A 79 8.52 14.47 -0.88
C ALA A 79 9.75 13.54 -0.90
N VAL A 80 9.58 12.28 -1.31
CA VAL A 80 10.67 11.31 -1.53
C VAL A 80 10.77 10.89 -3.00
N GLU A 81 10.25 11.69 -3.94
CA GLU A 81 10.36 11.50 -5.39
C GLU A 81 9.67 10.22 -5.91
N ILE A 82 8.61 9.77 -5.25
CA ILE A 82 7.70 8.76 -5.81
C ILE A 82 6.72 9.45 -6.76
N ASP A 83 6.63 8.98 -8.00
CA ASP A 83 5.60 9.41 -8.95
C ASP A 83 4.23 8.88 -8.48
N CYS A 84 3.30 9.82 -8.27
CA CYS A 84 1.96 9.57 -7.75
C CYS A 84 0.85 9.93 -8.75
N ASP A 85 1.18 10.18 -10.03
CA ASP A 85 0.19 10.57 -11.05
C ASP A 85 -0.90 9.49 -11.26
N SER A 86 -0.58 8.23 -10.94
CA SER A 86 -1.49 7.08 -11.01
C SER A 86 -2.07 6.66 -9.65
N VAL A 87 -1.95 7.50 -8.62
CA VAL A 87 -2.70 7.31 -7.36
C VAL A 87 -4.11 7.87 -7.53
N LEU A 88 -5.11 7.00 -7.43
CA LEU A 88 -6.52 7.39 -7.48
C LEU A 88 -6.88 8.26 -6.28
N VAL A 89 -7.49 9.41 -6.54
CA VAL A 89 -8.20 10.21 -5.52
C VAL A 89 -9.69 9.97 -5.72
N VAL A 90 -10.32 9.36 -4.71
CA VAL A 90 -11.68 8.85 -4.82
C VAL A 90 -12.64 9.75 -4.05
N ASP A 91 -13.57 10.38 -4.78
CA ASP A 91 -14.62 11.23 -4.23
C ASP A 91 -15.50 10.47 -3.23
N ASP A 92 -15.93 11.13 -2.15
CA ASP A 92 -16.80 10.57 -1.09
C ASP A 92 -16.25 9.29 -0.40
N ALA A 93 -14.98 8.93 -0.62
CA ALA A 93 -14.30 7.84 0.05
C ALA A 93 -13.39 8.34 1.18
N ARG A 94 -12.98 7.43 2.07
CA ARG A 94 -12.02 7.71 3.14
C ARG A 94 -10.68 7.06 2.85
N THR A 95 -9.59 7.79 3.10
CA THR A 95 -8.24 7.26 2.96
C THR A 95 -8.02 6.04 3.87
N GLY A 96 -7.37 5.01 3.33
CA GLY A 96 -7.10 3.77 4.03
C GLY A 96 -6.40 4.01 5.37
N THR A 97 -6.88 3.37 6.43
CA THR A 97 -6.38 3.57 7.80
C THR A 97 -6.11 2.24 8.50
N ASN A 98 -4.95 2.13 9.13
CA ASN A 98 -4.59 1.02 10.00
C ASN A 98 -4.44 1.54 11.44
N PHE A 99 -5.38 1.16 12.29
CA PHE A 99 -5.38 1.50 13.70
C PHE A 99 -4.81 0.34 14.52
N ALA A 100 -3.87 0.64 15.43
CA ALA A 100 -3.38 -0.33 16.40
C ALA A 100 -3.32 0.29 17.81
N LEU A 101 -3.97 -0.37 18.76
CA LEU A 101 -3.82 -0.14 20.19
C LEU A 101 -2.77 -1.11 20.74
N MET A 102 -1.75 -0.57 21.37
CA MET A 102 -0.67 -1.32 21.98
C MET A 102 -0.98 -1.56 23.47
N THR A 103 -0.48 -2.66 24.03
CA THR A 103 -0.37 -2.86 25.48
C THR A 103 0.71 -1.94 26.06
N ALA A 104 0.71 -1.77 27.39
CA ALA A 104 1.80 -1.05 28.09
C ALA A 104 3.19 -1.70 27.88
N SER A 105 3.24 -2.99 27.53
CA SER A 105 4.48 -3.72 27.19
C SER A 105 4.90 -3.55 25.73
N GLY A 106 4.15 -2.79 24.92
CA GLY A 106 4.47 -2.50 23.53
C GLY A 106 4.10 -3.62 22.55
N GLN A 107 3.23 -4.55 22.94
CA GLN A 107 2.64 -5.54 22.02
C GLN A 107 1.35 -4.99 21.43
N VAL A 108 0.92 -5.46 20.26
CA VAL A 108 -0.40 -5.11 19.72
C VAL A 108 -1.47 -5.81 20.55
N ASP A 109 -2.42 -5.05 21.07
CA ASP A 109 -3.59 -5.56 21.80
C ASP A 109 -4.78 -5.72 20.84
N VAL A 110 -5.13 -4.63 20.15
CA VAL A 110 -6.21 -4.59 19.16
C VAL A 110 -5.73 -3.86 17.91
N ALA A 111 -6.06 -4.40 16.73
CA ALA A 111 -5.84 -3.72 15.47
C ALA A 111 -7.09 -3.75 14.59
N LEU A 112 -7.32 -2.66 13.86
CA LEU A 112 -8.36 -2.53 12.85
C LEU A 112 -7.69 -2.04 11.57
N ILE A 113 -7.94 -2.76 10.48
CA ILE A 113 -7.41 -2.42 9.17
C ILE A 113 -8.59 -2.07 8.28
N ASP A 114 -8.60 -0.83 7.81
CA ASP A 114 -9.60 -0.29 6.92
C ASP A 114 -8.91 0.12 5.62
N MET A 115 -8.82 -0.83 4.70
CA MET A 115 -8.19 -0.67 3.38
C MET A 115 -9.21 -0.99 2.29
N GLU A 116 -10.48 -0.70 2.52
CA GLU A 116 -11.57 -0.95 1.57
C GLU A 116 -11.40 -0.14 0.28
N ILE A 117 -10.79 1.04 0.35
CA ILE A 117 -10.50 1.89 -0.81
C ILE A 117 -9.61 1.21 -1.86
N MET A 118 -8.87 0.17 -1.50
CA MET A 118 -8.09 -0.62 -2.46
C MET A 118 -8.95 -1.43 -3.44
N GLN A 119 -10.27 -1.49 -3.24
CA GLN A 119 -11.20 -2.02 -4.24
C GLN A 119 -11.32 -1.12 -5.47
N GLU A 120 -10.96 0.17 -5.36
CA GLU A 120 -11.01 1.14 -6.47
C GLU A 120 -9.83 0.95 -7.43
N VAL A 121 -8.73 0.32 -6.97
CA VAL A 121 -7.66 -0.18 -7.85
C VAL A 121 -8.11 -1.53 -8.43
N ASP A 122 -9.10 -1.47 -9.31
CA ASP A 122 -9.73 -2.64 -9.90
C ASP A 122 -9.06 -3.10 -11.21
N SER A 123 -9.61 -4.15 -11.81
CA SER A 123 -9.11 -4.69 -13.09
C SER A 123 -9.17 -3.67 -14.23
N ASP A 124 -10.20 -2.83 -14.29
CA ASP A 124 -10.37 -1.86 -15.38
C ASP A 124 -9.34 -0.74 -15.25
N TYR A 125 -9.14 -0.21 -14.05
CA TYR A 125 -8.13 0.81 -13.79
C TYR A 125 -6.71 0.32 -14.09
N LEU A 126 -6.40 -0.95 -13.76
CA LEU A 126 -5.10 -1.55 -14.10
C LEU A 126 -4.92 -1.72 -15.62
N LEU A 127 -5.98 -2.03 -16.36
CA LEU A 127 -5.95 -2.11 -17.83
C LEU A 127 -5.81 -0.74 -18.48
N GLU A 128 -6.43 0.31 -17.92
CA GLU A 128 -6.26 1.69 -18.37
C GLU A 128 -4.82 2.18 -18.20
N ASN A 129 -4.12 1.67 -17.17
CA ASN A 129 -2.72 1.96 -16.88
C ASN A 129 -1.76 0.87 -17.39
N GLU A 130 -2.16 0.09 -18.40
CA GLU A 130 -1.37 -1.02 -18.92
C GLU A 130 0.04 -0.58 -19.36
N ASP A 131 0.17 0.60 -19.97
CA ASP A 131 1.45 1.11 -20.47
C ASP A 131 2.50 1.19 -19.34
N LEU A 132 2.07 1.38 -18.09
CA LEU A 132 2.99 1.41 -16.95
C LEU A 132 3.67 0.07 -16.68
N PHE A 133 3.08 -1.04 -17.13
CA PHE A 133 3.69 -2.36 -17.03
C PHE A 133 4.71 -2.60 -18.14
N GLU A 134 4.57 -1.96 -19.30
CA GLU A 134 5.49 -2.13 -20.44
C GLU A 134 6.88 -1.56 -20.11
N ASP A 135 6.91 -0.39 -19.48
CA ASP A 135 8.15 0.34 -19.16
C ASP A 135 8.76 -0.01 -17.78
N ALA A 136 8.09 -0.87 -17.00
CA ALA A 136 8.54 -1.26 -15.67
C ALA A 136 9.66 -2.31 -15.71
N ALA A 137 10.77 -2.06 -15.00
CA ALA A 137 11.80 -3.08 -14.77
C ALA A 137 11.32 -4.22 -13.86
N MET A 138 10.39 -3.91 -12.95
CA MET A 138 9.77 -4.84 -12.01
C MET A 138 8.43 -4.28 -11.54
N VAL A 139 7.49 -5.18 -11.28
CA VAL A 139 6.25 -4.88 -10.57
C VAL A 139 6.39 -5.37 -9.13
N VAL A 140 6.08 -4.53 -8.16
CA VAL A 140 5.99 -4.88 -6.74
C VAL A 140 4.55 -4.70 -6.31
N ILE A 141 3.97 -5.73 -5.68
CA ILE A 141 2.60 -5.67 -5.17
C ILE A 141 2.54 -6.02 -3.69
N ASP A 142 1.46 -5.56 -3.05
CA ASP A 142 1.01 -6.15 -1.79
C ASP A 142 -0.34 -6.88 -1.98
N ALA A 143 -0.73 -7.71 -1.03
CA ALA A 143 -1.94 -8.54 -1.12
C ALA A 143 -3.23 -7.79 -0.74
N THR A 144 -3.21 -6.44 -0.65
CA THR A 144 -4.42 -5.66 -0.35
C THR A 144 -5.38 -5.56 -1.53
N LEU A 145 -4.85 -5.69 -2.75
CA LEU A 145 -5.63 -5.78 -3.99
C LEU A 145 -6.68 -6.89 -3.97
N ALA A 146 -7.81 -6.65 -4.64
CA ALA A 146 -8.85 -7.64 -4.84
C ALA A 146 -8.37 -8.82 -5.72
N PRO A 147 -8.93 -10.03 -5.59
CA PRO A 147 -8.46 -11.20 -6.33
C PRO A 147 -8.47 -11.05 -7.86
N ASP A 148 -9.47 -10.34 -8.41
CA ASP A 148 -9.58 -9.99 -9.83
C ASP A 148 -8.52 -8.97 -10.25
N ALA A 149 -8.29 -7.92 -9.46
CA ALA A 149 -7.20 -6.97 -9.68
C ALA A 149 -5.82 -7.67 -9.65
N LEU A 150 -5.59 -8.56 -8.66
CA LEU A 150 -4.36 -9.39 -8.61
C LEU A 150 -4.20 -10.22 -9.87
N LYS A 151 -5.26 -10.87 -10.33
CA LYS A 151 -5.24 -11.63 -11.59
C LYS A 151 -4.82 -10.74 -12.76
N THR A 152 -5.41 -9.54 -12.88
CA THR A 152 -5.04 -8.56 -13.91
C THR A 152 -3.56 -8.17 -13.84
N VAL A 153 -3.02 -7.90 -12.64
CA VAL A 153 -1.59 -7.62 -12.44
C VAL A 153 -0.73 -8.73 -13.04
N PHE A 154 -1.01 -9.99 -12.71
CA PHE A 154 -0.21 -11.12 -13.23
C PHE A 154 -0.38 -11.33 -14.73
N GLU A 155 -1.58 -11.10 -15.28
CA GLU A 155 -1.82 -11.16 -16.73
C GLU A 155 -1.04 -10.07 -17.47
N LEU A 156 -1.04 -8.83 -16.98
CA LEU A 156 -0.29 -7.70 -17.55
C LEU A 156 1.22 -7.89 -17.42
N ALA A 157 1.71 -8.26 -16.24
CA ALA A 157 3.13 -8.54 -16.02
C ALA A 157 3.63 -9.66 -16.95
N LYS A 158 2.82 -10.71 -17.15
CA LYS A 158 3.15 -11.79 -18.10
C LYS A 158 3.12 -11.31 -19.55
N LYS A 159 2.14 -10.49 -19.93
CA LYS A 159 2.01 -9.90 -21.28
C LYS A 159 3.26 -9.10 -21.66
N HIS A 160 3.75 -8.28 -20.72
CA HIS A 160 4.92 -7.42 -20.90
C HIS A 160 6.25 -8.06 -20.48
N ASN A 161 6.21 -9.34 -20.06
CA ASN A 161 7.40 -10.09 -19.64
C ASN A 161 8.17 -9.40 -18.48
N VAL A 162 7.45 -8.80 -17.55
CA VAL A 162 7.97 -8.15 -16.34
C VAL A 162 7.81 -9.07 -15.12
N ARG A 163 8.81 -9.06 -14.24
CA ARG A 163 8.79 -9.87 -13.01
C ARG A 163 7.91 -9.22 -11.95
N VAL A 164 7.21 -10.05 -11.19
CA VAL A 164 6.40 -9.62 -10.04
C VAL A 164 7.08 -10.02 -8.74
N CYS A 165 7.26 -9.08 -7.82
CA CYS A 165 7.59 -9.33 -6.42
C CYS A 165 6.36 -9.03 -5.58
N ALA A 166 6.03 -9.88 -4.61
CA ALA A 166 4.82 -9.72 -3.81
C ALA A 166 5.09 -9.76 -2.31
N ASP A 167 4.55 -8.79 -1.58
CA ASP A 167 4.43 -8.84 -0.12
C ASP A 167 3.05 -9.40 0.26
N PRO A 168 2.97 -10.48 1.06
CA PRO A 168 1.69 -11.08 1.45
C PRO A 168 0.85 -10.19 2.38
N THR A 169 1.37 -9.06 2.85
CA THR A 169 0.77 -8.07 3.77
C THR A 169 0.49 -8.61 5.16
N SER A 170 -0.27 -9.70 5.26
CA SER A 170 -0.68 -10.34 6.51
C SER A 170 -0.99 -11.82 6.27
N PRO A 171 -0.98 -12.66 7.33
CA PRO A 171 -1.33 -14.08 7.20
C PRO A 171 -2.73 -14.32 6.62
N SER A 172 -3.69 -13.42 6.81
CA SER A 172 -5.05 -13.56 6.28
C SER A 172 -5.14 -13.25 4.79
N LEU A 173 -4.25 -12.41 4.25
CA LEU A 173 -4.22 -12.05 2.84
C LEU A 173 -3.25 -12.92 2.02
N ALA A 174 -2.24 -13.50 2.66
CA ALA A 174 -1.21 -14.34 2.02
C ALA A 174 -1.79 -15.44 1.11
N GLY A 175 -2.95 -16.02 1.47
CA GLY A 175 -3.61 -17.06 0.68
C GLY A 175 -3.99 -16.63 -0.75
N ARG A 176 -4.16 -15.32 -1.00
CA ARG A 176 -4.46 -14.76 -2.32
C ARG A 176 -3.31 -14.94 -3.32
N LEU A 177 -2.07 -15.06 -2.84
CA LEU A 177 -0.88 -15.19 -3.69
C LEU A 177 -0.55 -16.65 -4.04
N CYS A 178 -1.18 -17.62 -3.37
CA CYS A 178 -0.85 -19.04 -3.52
C CYS A 178 -0.98 -19.55 -4.96
N GLU A 179 -1.97 -19.07 -5.72
CA GLU A 179 -2.19 -19.46 -7.12
C GLU A 179 -1.12 -18.90 -8.08
N TYR A 180 -0.40 -17.86 -7.65
CA TYR A 180 0.60 -17.16 -8.46
C TYR A 180 2.04 -17.51 -8.09
N MET A 181 2.27 -18.43 -7.14
CA MET A 181 3.61 -18.79 -6.64
C MET A 181 4.60 -19.24 -7.72
N SER A 182 4.14 -19.76 -8.85
CA SER A 182 5.00 -20.13 -9.98
C SER A 182 5.38 -18.97 -10.90
N GLN A 183 4.78 -17.79 -10.68
CA GLN A 183 4.95 -16.56 -11.44
C GLN A 183 5.71 -15.48 -10.64
N LEU A 184 5.97 -15.74 -9.34
CA LEU A 184 6.79 -14.93 -8.43
C LEU A 184 8.27 -15.35 -8.47
#